data_AF-E7NDB9-F1
#
_entry.id   AF-E7NDB9-F1
#
_cell.length_a   1.000
_cell.length_b   1.000
_cell.length_c   1.000
_cell.angle_alpha   90.00
_cell.angle_beta   90.00
_cell.angle_gamma   90.00
#
_symmetry.space_group_name_H-M   'P 1'
#
loop_
_entity.id
_entity.type
_entity.pdbx_description
1 polymer ?
#
loop_
_entity_poly.entity_id
_entity_poly.type
_entity_poly.pdbx_seq_one_letter_code
_entity_poly.pdbx_strand_id
1 'polypeptide(L)'
;MEEVPAPKKLAPYSAALSAETVETVGATPVATGRFVVLHDPDGQEAWDGDFRIVVQARARIDDEIGMDPVFESAAWSWLTDGLEDSRAGYHSLVGTVTKVLSETFGGLTLTDSCAHAEIRASWSPTSPQLGPHLTAWHELLLVASGHEPAAVHPLTLAGVGR
;
A
#
# COMPACT_ATOMS: atom_id res chain seq x y z
N MET A 1 0.49 -11.94 -5.83
CA MET A 1 0.52 -10.73 -6.67
C MET A 1 0.38 -11.16 -8.12
N GLU A 2 -0.41 -10.44 -8.89
CA GLU A 2 -0.68 -10.73 -10.30
C GLU A 2 -0.92 -9.44 -11.11
N GLU A 3 -0.71 -9.51 -12.42
CA GLU A 3 -1.08 -8.43 -13.34
C GLU A 3 -2.57 -8.44 -13.60
N VAL A 4 -3.17 -7.24 -13.62
CA VAL A 4 -4.61 -7.04 -13.80
C VAL A 4 -4.86 -5.92 -14.80
N PRO A 5 -6.05 -5.88 -15.45
CA PRO A 5 -6.37 -4.80 -16.37
C PRO A 5 -6.28 -3.42 -15.71
N ALA A 6 -5.51 -2.51 -16.30
CA ALA A 6 -5.36 -1.15 -15.81
C ALA A 6 -6.59 -0.27 -16.12
N PRO A 7 -6.82 0.81 -15.35
CA PRO A 7 -7.89 1.78 -15.65
C PRO A 7 -7.74 2.36 -17.05
N LYS A 8 -8.84 2.39 -17.81
CA LYS A 8 -8.84 2.95 -19.16
C LYS A 8 -9.06 4.47 -19.10
N LYS A 9 -8.55 5.18 -20.10
CA LYS A 9 -8.80 6.62 -20.37
C LYS A 9 -8.11 7.64 -19.44
N LEU A 10 -7.29 7.21 -18.48
CA LEU A 10 -6.51 8.13 -17.64
C LEU A 10 -5.18 8.55 -18.28
N ALA A 11 -4.60 7.68 -19.11
CA ALA A 11 -3.30 7.87 -19.74
C ALA A 11 -3.21 7.07 -21.05
N PRO A 12 -2.33 7.45 -22.01
CA PRO A 12 -2.03 6.64 -23.18
C PRO A 12 -1.46 5.26 -22.84
N TYR A 13 -0.63 5.18 -21.79
CA TYR A 13 -0.04 3.94 -21.32
C TYR A 13 -0.38 3.72 -19.84
N SER A 14 -0.76 2.49 -19.50
CA SER A 14 -1.05 2.14 -18.11
C SER A 14 -0.78 0.67 -17.84
N ALA A 15 -0.39 0.37 -16.59
CA ALA A 15 -0.20 -0.98 -16.08
C ALA A 15 -0.78 -1.07 -14.67
N ALA A 16 -1.23 -2.26 -14.26
CA ALA A 16 -1.75 -2.46 -12.92
C ALA A 16 -1.42 -3.84 -12.37
N LEU A 17 -1.14 -3.88 -11.07
CA LEU A 17 -0.95 -5.09 -10.30
C LEU A 17 -2.00 -5.13 -9.18
N SER A 18 -2.44 -6.33 -8.85
CA SER A 18 -3.18 -6.61 -7.62
C SER A 18 -2.37 -7.55 -6.74
N ALA A 19 -2.50 -7.39 -5.43
CA ALA A 19 -1.92 -8.30 -4.45
C ALA A 19 -2.91 -8.56 -3.32
N GLU A 20 -2.82 -9.76 -2.75
CA GLU A 20 -3.58 -10.19 -1.59
C GLU A 20 -2.71 -11.11 -0.73
N THR A 21 -2.97 -11.12 0.58
CA THR A 21 -2.31 -12.02 1.51
C THR A 21 -2.82 -13.45 1.32
N VAL A 22 -1.93 -14.43 1.51
CA VAL A 22 -2.33 -15.84 1.57
C VAL A 22 -3.12 -16.12 2.85
N GLU A 23 -2.81 -15.41 3.94
CA GLU A 23 -3.58 -15.46 5.17
C GLU A 23 -4.96 -14.84 4.98
N THR A 24 -5.99 -15.53 5.50
CA THR A 24 -7.39 -15.12 5.41
C THR A 24 -8.08 -15.18 6.77
N VAL A 25 -9.07 -14.32 6.99
CA VAL A 25 -10.05 -14.44 8.08
C VAL A 25 -11.39 -14.82 7.46
N GLY A 26 -11.78 -16.08 7.65
CA GLY A 26 -12.85 -16.69 6.87
C GLY A 26 -12.45 -16.79 5.40
N ALA A 27 -13.28 -16.26 4.50
CA ALA A 27 -13.05 -16.28 3.05
C ALA A 27 -12.37 -15.01 2.50
N THR A 28 -11.95 -14.09 3.38
CA THR A 28 -11.41 -12.77 2.98
C THR A 28 -9.93 -12.70 3.32
N PRO A 29 -9.05 -12.29 2.39
CA PRO A 29 -7.65 -12.02 2.69
C PRO A 29 -7.50 -10.95 3.78
N VAL A 30 -6.51 -11.11 4.66
CA VAL A 30 -6.16 -10.12 5.69
C VAL A 30 -5.86 -8.75 5.06
N ALA A 31 -5.08 -8.72 3.98
CA ALA A 31 -4.85 -7.51 3.21
C ALA A 31 -4.98 -7.73 1.70
N THR A 32 -5.42 -6.69 1.01
CA THR A 32 -5.50 -6.61 -0.44
C THR A 32 -5.02 -5.25 -0.89
N GLY A 33 -4.51 -5.16 -2.12
CA GLY A 33 -4.11 -3.89 -2.68
C GLY A 33 -4.10 -3.88 -4.18
N ARG A 34 -3.99 -2.66 -4.70
CA ARG A 34 -3.83 -2.38 -6.12
C ARG A 34 -2.75 -1.34 -6.33
N PHE A 35 -1.86 -1.59 -7.29
CA PHE A 35 -0.81 -0.68 -7.72
C PHE A 35 -1.02 -0.35 -9.19
N VAL A 36 -1.26 0.92 -9.51
CA VAL A 36 -1.49 1.38 -10.89
C VAL A 36 -0.40 2.37 -11.28
N VAL A 37 0.17 2.16 -12.46
CA VAL A 37 1.08 3.10 -13.12
C VAL A 37 0.36 3.70 -14.31
N LEU A 38 0.39 5.02 -14.39
CA LEU A 38 -0.07 5.81 -15.53
C LEU A 38 1.15 6.49 -16.14
N HIS A 39 1.24 6.50 -17.47
CA HIS A 39 2.32 7.16 -18.18
C HIS A 39 1.80 7.90 -19.41
N ASP A 40 2.20 9.16 -19.51
CA ASP A 40 1.95 10.04 -20.64
C ASP A 40 3.29 10.67 -21.06
N PRO A 41 3.91 10.26 -22.18
CA PRO A 41 5.20 10.78 -22.62
C PRO A 41 5.22 12.28 -22.88
N ASP A 42 4.06 12.87 -23.17
CA ASP A 42 3.90 14.31 -23.38
C ASP A 42 3.74 15.08 -22.05
N GLY A 43 3.60 14.35 -20.93
CA GLY A 43 3.40 14.88 -19.58
C GLY A 43 1.95 15.29 -19.31
N GLN A 44 1.59 15.36 -18.02
CA GLN A 44 0.31 15.94 -17.58
C GLN A 44 0.53 16.96 -16.46
N GLU A 45 -0.04 18.16 -16.64
CA GLU A 45 0.03 19.25 -15.64
C GLU A 45 -0.49 18.80 -14.27
N ALA A 46 -1.57 18.01 -14.24
CA ALA A 46 -2.14 17.47 -13.00
C ALA A 46 -1.21 16.51 -12.24
N TRP A 47 -0.20 15.95 -12.91
CA TRP A 47 0.78 15.04 -12.31
C TRP A 47 2.09 15.74 -12.02
N ASP A 48 2.33 16.93 -12.58
CA ASP A 48 3.61 17.61 -12.56
C ASP A 48 4.74 16.70 -13.09
N GLY A 49 4.44 15.90 -14.13
CA GLY A 49 5.36 14.88 -14.66
C GLY A 49 4.73 14.00 -15.74
N ASP A 50 5.50 13.00 -16.19
CA ASP A 50 5.11 12.01 -17.20
C ASP A 50 4.61 10.69 -16.60
N PHE A 51 4.81 10.47 -15.30
CA PHE A 51 4.32 9.32 -14.55
C PHE A 51 3.39 9.71 -13.40
N ARG A 52 2.38 8.88 -13.16
CA ARG A 52 1.57 8.92 -11.96
C ARG A 52 1.33 7.53 -11.42
N ILE A 53 1.66 7.34 -10.15
CA ILE A 53 1.32 6.12 -9.41
C ILE A 53 0.03 6.38 -8.64
N VAL A 54 -0.86 5.40 -8.67
CA VAL A 54 -2.09 5.38 -7.87
C VAL A 54 -2.14 4.03 -7.16
N VAL A 55 -2.24 4.05 -5.84
CA VAL A 55 -2.30 2.84 -5.03
C VAL A 55 -3.52 2.81 -4.14
N GLN A 56 -3.92 1.58 -3.83
CA GLN A 56 -4.82 1.26 -2.74
C GLN A 56 -4.21 0.10 -1.95
N ALA A 57 -4.30 0.18 -0.63
CA ALA A 57 -3.97 -0.89 0.30
C ALA A 57 -5.09 -0.96 1.33
N ARG A 58 -5.67 -2.13 1.52
CA ARG A 58 -6.73 -2.38 2.49
C ARG A 58 -6.32 -3.55 3.36
N ALA A 59 -6.46 -3.39 4.66
CA ALA A 59 -6.21 -4.46 5.61
C ALA A 59 -7.30 -4.53 6.68
N ARG A 60 -7.55 -5.73 7.19
CA ARG A 60 -8.27 -5.91 8.45
C ARG A 60 -7.38 -5.41 9.59
N ILE A 61 -7.97 -4.71 10.54
CA ILE A 61 -7.29 -4.25 11.75
C ILE A 61 -8.04 -4.74 12.98
N ASP A 62 -7.33 -4.87 14.09
CA ASP A 62 -7.95 -5.15 15.38
C ASP A 62 -8.77 -3.96 15.86
N ASP A 63 -9.89 -4.22 16.53
CA ASP A 63 -10.82 -3.17 16.97
C ASP A 63 -10.15 -2.19 17.95
N GLU A 64 -9.25 -2.68 18.81
CA GLU A 64 -8.49 -1.84 19.76
C GLU A 64 -7.57 -0.86 19.02
N ILE A 65 -6.86 -1.34 18.00
CA ILE A 65 -6.02 -0.50 17.12
C ILE A 65 -6.90 0.47 16.34
N GLY A 66 -8.08 0.02 15.91
CA GLY A 66 -9.05 0.86 15.22
C GLY A 66 -9.60 2.00 16.08
N MET A 67 -9.55 1.92 17.40
CA MET A 67 -9.96 3.01 18.29
C MET A 67 -8.85 4.02 18.56
N ASP A 68 -7.61 3.76 18.16
CA ASP A 68 -6.49 4.66 18.40
C ASP A 68 -6.68 6.00 17.63
N PRO A 69 -6.69 7.16 18.32
CA PRO A 69 -6.81 8.48 17.70
C PRO A 69 -5.68 8.87 16.74
N VAL A 70 -4.53 8.21 16.79
CA VAL A 70 -3.39 8.51 15.90
C VAL A 70 -3.20 7.49 14.78
N PHE A 71 -4.09 6.48 14.70
CA PHE A 71 -3.98 5.40 13.73
C PHE A 71 -3.84 5.90 12.30
N GLU A 72 -4.63 6.89 11.89
CA GLU A 72 -4.60 7.41 10.51
C GLU A 72 -3.26 8.06 10.17
N SER A 73 -2.63 8.72 11.15
CA SER A 73 -1.32 9.35 10.97
C SER A 73 -0.21 8.29 10.91
N ALA A 74 -0.30 7.24 11.74
CA ALA A 74 0.63 6.12 11.72
C ALA A 74 0.51 5.31 10.42
N ALA A 75 -0.72 5.00 9.99
CA ALA A 75 -0.98 4.28 8.75
C ALA A 75 -0.50 5.07 7.52
N TRP A 76 -0.60 6.40 7.55
CA TRP A 76 -0.01 7.25 6.53
C TRP A 76 1.53 7.18 6.55
N SER A 77 2.14 7.15 7.74
CA SER A 77 3.60 7.06 7.86
C SER A 77 4.14 5.76 7.25
N TRP A 78 3.45 4.63 7.39
CA TRP A 78 3.90 3.38 6.77
C TRP A 78 4.13 3.49 5.26
N LEU A 79 3.32 4.29 4.56
CA LEU A 79 3.54 4.55 3.14
C LEU A 79 4.75 5.45 2.90
N THR A 80 4.89 6.55 3.65
CA THR A 80 6.02 7.47 3.47
C THR A 80 7.34 6.82 3.86
N ASP A 81 7.37 6.09 4.96
CA ASP A 81 8.52 5.35 5.47
C ASP A 81 8.91 4.27 4.45
N GLY A 82 7.95 3.51 3.92
CA GLY A 82 8.21 2.53 2.86
C GLY A 82 8.78 3.13 1.58
N LEU A 83 8.32 4.33 1.18
CA LEU A 83 8.87 5.07 0.04
C LEU A 83 10.31 5.52 0.31
N GLU A 84 10.59 6.05 1.50
CA GLU A 84 11.92 6.49 1.92
C GLU A 84 12.91 5.32 2.02
N ASP A 85 12.53 4.24 2.71
CA ASP A 85 13.35 3.04 2.92
C ASP A 85 13.68 2.33 1.60
N SER A 86 12.71 2.30 0.67
CA SER A 86 12.92 1.76 -0.68
C SER A 86 13.74 2.68 -1.58
N ARG A 87 14.05 3.91 -1.14
CA ARG A 87 14.67 4.99 -1.92
C ARG A 87 13.87 5.34 -3.18
N ALA A 88 12.55 5.33 -3.06
CA ALA A 88 11.64 5.71 -4.11
C ALA A 88 11.57 7.24 -4.17
N GLY A 89 12.23 7.89 -5.15
CA GLY A 89 12.13 9.35 -5.28
C GLY A 89 10.74 9.76 -5.77
N TYR A 90 9.99 10.52 -4.98
CA TYR A 90 8.62 10.96 -5.32
C TYR A 90 8.39 12.45 -5.05
N HIS A 91 7.34 12.99 -5.67
CA HIS A 91 6.77 14.29 -5.34
C HIS A 91 5.25 14.26 -5.53
N SER A 92 4.58 15.37 -5.22
CA SER A 92 3.12 15.53 -5.40
C SER A 92 2.30 14.39 -4.77
N LEU A 93 2.76 13.90 -3.60
CA LEU A 93 2.10 12.86 -2.83
C LEU A 93 0.83 13.41 -2.17
N VAL A 94 -0.28 12.72 -2.42
CA VAL A 94 -1.58 13.01 -1.84
C VAL A 94 -2.32 11.70 -1.57
N GLY A 95 -3.23 11.70 -0.61
CA GLY A 95 -3.98 10.50 -0.29
C GLY A 95 -4.93 10.65 0.89
N THR A 96 -5.51 9.53 1.27
CA THR A 96 -6.44 9.40 2.38
C THR A 96 -6.20 8.08 3.11
N VAL A 97 -6.36 8.10 4.43
CA VAL A 97 -6.55 6.90 5.24
C VAL A 97 -8.00 6.88 5.69
N THR A 98 -8.71 5.80 5.42
CA THR A 98 -10.10 5.59 5.83
C THR A 98 -10.18 4.37 6.72
N LYS A 99 -10.83 4.53 7.87
CA LYS A 99 -11.08 3.45 8.82
C LYS A 99 -12.58 3.16 8.86
N VAL A 100 -12.94 1.88 8.74
CA VAL A 100 -14.33 1.42 8.78
C VAL A 100 -14.47 0.42 9.91
N LEU A 101 -15.36 0.73 10.85
CA LEU A 101 -15.74 -0.16 11.95
C LEU A 101 -17.15 -0.67 11.71
N SER A 102 -17.31 -1.99 11.68
CA SER A 102 -18.59 -2.64 11.48
C SER A 102 -18.95 -3.44 12.71
N GLU A 103 -20.09 -3.11 13.33
CA GLU A 103 -20.70 -3.88 14.41
C GLU A 103 -22.02 -4.47 13.91
N THR A 104 -22.23 -5.78 14.13
CA THR A 104 -23.46 -6.46 13.72
C THR A 104 -24.36 -6.71 14.94
N PHE A 105 -25.60 -6.24 14.87
CA PHE A 105 -26.59 -6.40 15.96
C PHE A 105 -27.72 -7.36 15.54
N GLY A 106 -27.78 -8.55 16.15
CA GLY A 106 -28.89 -9.50 15.96
C GLY A 106 -28.60 -10.93 16.46
N GLY A 107 -29.42 -11.43 17.40
CA GLY A 107 -29.44 -12.82 17.89
C GLY A 107 -28.56 -13.11 19.12
N LEU A 108 -29.09 -12.90 20.34
CA LEU A 108 -28.60 -13.27 21.70
C LEU A 108 -27.09 -13.12 22.07
N THR A 109 -26.21 -12.74 21.14
CA THR A 109 -24.76 -12.65 21.26
C THR A 109 -24.23 -11.68 20.21
N LEU A 110 -23.34 -10.75 20.59
CA LEU A 110 -22.49 -10.04 19.62
C LEU A 110 -21.70 -11.11 18.86
N THR A 111 -21.88 -11.21 17.55
CA THR A 111 -21.33 -12.35 16.79
C THR A 111 -20.08 -12.00 16.00
N ASP A 112 -19.84 -10.75 15.59
CA ASP A 112 -18.57 -10.33 14.98
C ASP A 112 -18.51 -8.80 14.84
N SER A 113 -17.52 -8.17 15.45
CA SER A 113 -17.05 -6.84 15.08
C SER A 113 -15.89 -6.98 14.10
N CYS A 114 -15.83 -6.09 13.11
CA CYS A 114 -14.76 -6.10 12.13
C CYS A 114 -14.36 -4.68 11.75
N ALA A 115 -13.09 -4.36 11.97
CA ALA A 115 -12.49 -3.12 11.54
C ALA A 115 -11.58 -3.32 10.31
N HIS A 116 -11.58 -2.34 9.41
CA HIS A 116 -10.68 -2.27 8.27
C HIS A 116 -10.06 -0.89 8.17
N ALA A 117 -8.81 -0.85 7.72
CA ALA A 117 -8.15 0.35 7.25
C ALA A 117 -7.95 0.27 5.74
N GLU A 118 -8.14 1.39 5.06
CA GLU A 118 -7.84 1.55 3.65
C GLU A 118 -7.02 2.82 3.43
N ILE A 119 -5.85 2.64 2.82
CA ILE A 119 -4.97 3.72 2.37
C ILE A 119 -5.14 3.84 0.87
N ARG A 120 -5.49 5.03 0.40
CA ARG A 120 -5.47 5.39 -1.02
C ARG A 120 -4.50 6.53 -1.19
N ALA A 121 -3.54 6.36 -2.09
CA ALA A 121 -2.54 7.39 -2.31
C ALA A 121 -2.18 7.49 -3.78
N SER A 122 -1.63 8.64 -4.13
CA SER A 122 -1.12 8.88 -5.46
C SER A 122 0.02 9.88 -5.41
N TRP A 123 1.07 9.61 -6.18
CA TRP A 123 2.27 10.45 -6.26
C TRP A 123 2.90 10.33 -7.64
N SER A 124 3.85 11.22 -7.92
CA SER A 124 4.60 11.25 -9.17
C SER A 124 6.04 10.81 -8.90
N PRO A 125 6.55 9.77 -9.59
CA PRO A 125 7.95 9.39 -9.54
C PRO A 125 8.88 10.50 -10.06
N THR A 126 10.04 10.65 -9.44
CA THR A 126 11.10 11.56 -9.93
C THR A 126 11.96 10.95 -11.04
N SER A 127 11.76 9.66 -11.34
CA SER A 127 12.47 8.93 -12.38
C SER A 127 11.62 7.77 -12.94
N PRO A 128 11.96 7.24 -14.12
CA PRO A 128 11.29 6.05 -14.66
C PRO A 128 11.60 4.73 -13.91
N GLN A 129 12.41 4.77 -12.83
CA GLN A 129 12.73 3.58 -12.03
C GLN A 129 11.57 3.26 -11.07
N LEU A 130 10.63 2.42 -11.52
CA LEU A 130 9.41 2.11 -10.76
C LEU A 130 9.58 1.01 -9.69
N GLY A 131 10.67 0.23 -9.73
CA GLY A 131 10.93 -0.88 -8.78
C GLY A 131 10.90 -0.47 -7.31
N PRO A 132 11.58 0.61 -6.89
CA PRO A 132 11.47 1.17 -5.54
C PRO A 132 10.04 1.48 -5.09
N HIS A 133 9.22 2.05 -5.98
CA HIS A 133 7.83 2.39 -5.66
C HIS A 133 6.96 1.14 -5.48
N LEU A 134 7.18 0.09 -6.29
CA LEU A 134 6.51 -1.19 -6.14
C LEU A 134 6.90 -1.87 -4.82
N THR A 135 8.19 -1.79 -4.46
CA THR A 135 8.71 -2.32 -3.18
C THR A 135 8.05 -1.62 -2.00
N ALA A 136 8.01 -0.29 -2.01
CA ALA A 136 7.36 0.51 -0.96
C ALA A 136 5.88 0.13 -0.77
N TRP A 137 5.13 -0.03 -1.87
CA TRP A 137 3.72 -0.46 -1.80
C TRP A 137 3.56 -1.90 -1.33
N HIS A 138 4.49 -2.80 -1.67
CA HIS A 138 4.49 -4.17 -1.17
C HIS A 138 4.75 -4.22 0.35
N GLU A 139 5.75 -3.48 0.84
CA GLU A 139 6.02 -3.34 2.27
C GLU A 139 4.82 -2.73 3.02
N LEU A 140 4.14 -1.74 2.43
CA LEU A 140 2.90 -1.21 2.98
C LEU A 140 1.85 -2.30 3.21
N LEU A 141 1.68 -3.23 2.25
CA LEU A 141 0.72 -4.34 2.41
C LEU A 141 1.14 -5.29 3.52
N LEU A 142 2.43 -5.58 3.67
CA LEU A 142 2.95 -6.41 4.75
C LEU A 142 2.67 -5.76 6.11
N VAL A 143 3.09 -4.51 6.30
CA VAL A 143 2.89 -3.78 7.56
C VAL A 143 1.39 -3.63 7.88
N ALA A 144 0.58 -3.26 6.89
CA ALA A 144 -0.87 -3.14 7.09
C ALA A 144 -1.53 -4.48 7.47
N SER A 145 -0.96 -5.61 7.04
CA SER A 145 -1.41 -6.96 7.42
C SER A 145 -0.86 -7.46 8.76
N GLY A 146 -0.18 -6.61 9.53
CA GLY A 146 0.40 -6.97 10.83
C GLY A 146 1.73 -7.74 10.74
N HIS A 147 2.32 -7.86 9.56
CA HIS A 147 3.66 -8.43 9.42
C HIS A 147 4.71 -7.38 9.80
N GLU A 148 5.68 -7.77 10.62
CA GLU A 148 6.85 -6.92 10.87
C GLU A 148 7.63 -6.71 9.56
N PRO A 149 8.07 -5.47 9.25
CA PRO A 149 8.96 -5.23 8.12
C PRO A 149 10.18 -6.16 8.20
N ALA A 150 10.63 -6.69 7.07
CA ALA A 150 11.81 -7.54 7.06
C ALA A 150 12.99 -6.78 7.66
N ALA A 151 13.56 -7.30 8.75
CA ALA A 151 14.72 -6.69 9.39
C ALA A 151 15.85 -6.55 8.35
N VAL A 152 16.35 -5.32 8.16
CA VAL A 152 17.51 -5.06 7.31
C VAL A 152 18.72 -5.69 7.97
N HIS A 153 19.04 -6.93 7.61
CA HIS A 153 20.27 -7.56 8.04
C HIS A 153 21.41 -6.99 7.18
N PRO A 154 22.38 -6.27 7.77
CA PRO A 154 23.58 -5.90 7.04
C PRO A 154 24.24 -7.17 6.52
N LEU A 155 24.49 -7.24 5.21
CA LEU A 155 25.28 -8.30 4.61
C LEU A 155 26.66 -8.27 5.27
N THR A 156 26.89 -9.18 6.22
CA THR A 156 28.24 -9.48 6.67
C THR A 156 28.90 -10.22 5.53
N LEU A 157 29.81 -9.53 4.83
CA LEU A 157 30.66 -10.16 3.85
C LEU A 157 31.46 -11.22 4.60
N ALA A 158 31.06 -12.49 4.44
CA ALA A 158 31.82 -13.61 4.98
C ALA A 158 33.24 -13.46 4.45
N GLY A 159 34.17 -13.29 5.38
CA GLY A 159 35.51 -12.80 5.10
C GLY A 159 36.16 -13.54 3.95
N VAL A 160 36.89 -12.79 3.13
CA VAL A 160 37.92 -13.31 2.24
C VAL A 160 38.93 -14.06 3.10
N GLY A 161 38.72 -15.37 3.23
CA GLY A 161 39.72 -16.31 3.74
C GLY A 161 40.87 -16.37 2.74
N ARG A 162 42.08 -16.13 3.25
CA ARG A 162 43.36 -16.05 2.55
C ARG A 162 43.67 -17.25 1.66
#